data_AF-A0A5D3E1X6-F1
#
_entry.id   AF-A0A5D3E1X6-F1
#
_cell.length_a   1.000
_cell.length_b   1.000
_cell.length_c   1.000
_cell.angle_alpha   90.00
_cell.angle_beta   90.00
_cell.angle_gamma   90.00
#
_symmetry.space_group_name_H-M   'P 1'
#
loop_
_entity.id
_entity.type
_entity.pdbx_description
1 polymer ?
#
loop_
_entity_poly.entity_id
_entity_poly.type
_entity_poly.pdbx_seq_one_letter_code
_entity_poly.pdbx_strand_id
1 'polypeptide(L)'
;MSPGSRLQSDRVLSLIPQWSQSVQNWKFLIGPLMDKMFAEPSNAILVRFLSMINEHFVKATDVVLERILSYVKGQKEIDECFYSKQDNQDEDMSLSVQQSLFERLCPLLVIRMLPLEVFNDLSMSVMYGQLPNRAIVHGIFLYLYWAFSKHEFDDVRKLAAELSGRIHPQVLYPFVNSVLEDAAISHNIPRIKACLFSMCTSLVVRGEHNFSHFDMFKIVKTLEIILSWPSQNGDEVSKSQHGCIDCIALMICNELQAPNLCSASNFVKIDINKKGHASLKGSILDYVVGQLISGTKEQGAAHDLDNNDNTSDNSTPLSLYLCMANVLTSACQKLSDSRKKQFARKVLPRLISFVEVTSTPVDIRTACIAVIFSAVYHLKSAILPYSKDVFSVSLNALKNGQEQDVWERQISVLIYEDWFPTILLIVVGQESSTIGSKSITIRSRKPKMVQTRIEERLELIDQEIAGMKKELSKMSVIESNLSDIAKNLELM
;
A
#
# COMPACT_ATOMS: atom_id res chain seq x y z
N MET A 1 -1.56 -9.58 -39.28
CA MET A 1 -0.75 -10.80 -39.16
C MET A 1 -1.63 -12.01 -39.41
N SER A 2 -1.27 -12.92 -40.32
CA SER A 2 -2.04 -14.15 -40.55
C SER A 2 -1.82 -15.15 -39.40
N PRO A 3 -2.80 -16.02 -39.08
CA PRO A 3 -2.71 -16.97 -37.96
C PRO A 3 -1.47 -17.88 -38.01
N GLY A 4 -1.03 -18.26 -39.22
CA GLY A 4 0.15 -19.10 -39.43
C GLY A 4 1.49 -18.41 -39.10
N SER A 5 1.58 -17.08 -39.24
CA SER A 5 2.81 -16.32 -38.95
C SER A 5 3.10 -16.20 -37.45
N ARG A 6 2.06 -16.10 -36.61
CA ARG A 6 2.20 -16.05 -35.14
C ARG A 6 2.73 -17.37 -34.58
N LEU A 7 2.18 -18.48 -35.04
CA LEU A 7 2.58 -19.84 -34.65
C LEU A 7 4.06 -20.14 -34.93
N GLN A 8 4.62 -19.59 -36.02
CA GLN A 8 6.04 -19.72 -36.33
C GLN A 8 6.91 -18.83 -35.43
N SER A 9 6.48 -17.58 -35.19
CA SER A 9 7.22 -16.68 -34.28
C SER A 9 7.29 -17.20 -32.85
N ASP A 10 6.21 -17.79 -32.33
CA ASP A 10 6.18 -18.36 -30.98
C ASP A 10 7.08 -19.60 -30.87
N ARG A 11 7.17 -20.42 -31.93
CA ARG A 11 8.12 -21.55 -32.01
C ARG A 11 9.58 -21.12 -32.03
N VAL A 12 9.91 -20.02 -32.71
CA VAL A 12 11.28 -19.49 -32.71
C VAL A 12 11.60 -18.91 -31.34
N LEU A 13 10.68 -18.14 -30.76
CA LEU A 13 10.85 -17.56 -29.43
C LEU A 13 11.02 -18.62 -28.35
N SER A 14 10.36 -19.78 -28.45
CA SER A 14 10.52 -20.87 -27.47
C SER A 14 11.93 -21.49 -27.41
N LEU A 15 12.75 -21.30 -28.46
CA LEU A 15 14.13 -21.80 -28.50
C LEU A 15 15.13 -20.82 -27.88
N ILE A 16 14.74 -19.55 -27.67
CA ILE A 16 15.63 -18.49 -27.19
C ILE A 16 16.24 -18.78 -25.82
N PRO A 17 15.50 -19.29 -24.82
CA PRO A 17 16.10 -19.61 -23.52
C PRO A 17 17.25 -20.62 -23.64
N GLN A 18 17.10 -21.67 -24.45
CA GLN A 18 18.15 -22.68 -24.68
C GLN A 18 19.33 -22.08 -25.43
N TRP A 19 19.07 -21.34 -26.52
CA TRP A 19 20.13 -20.67 -27.28
C TRP A 19 20.91 -19.68 -26.42
N SER A 20 20.24 -18.95 -25.53
CA SER A 20 20.86 -17.94 -24.65
C SER A 20 21.99 -18.54 -23.80
N GLN A 21 21.87 -19.81 -23.39
CA GLN A 21 22.89 -20.50 -22.60
C GLN A 21 24.20 -20.74 -23.37
N SER A 22 24.15 -20.76 -24.71
CA SER A 22 25.32 -20.95 -25.58
C SER A 22 26.11 -19.65 -25.83
N VAL A 23 25.56 -18.49 -25.46
CA VAL A 23 26.19 -17.18 -25.70
C VAL A 23 27.33 -16.95 -24.70
N GLN A 24 28.56 -16.92 -25.20
CA GLN A 24 29.76 -16.77 -24.36
C GLN A 24 29.95 -15.34 -23.82
N ASN A 25 29.64 -14.31 -24.61
CA ASN A 25 29.84 -12.92 -24.19
C ASN A 25 28.63 -12.03 -24.55
N TRP A 26 27.84 -11.72 -23.53
CA TRP A 26 26.64 -10.91 -23.64
C TRP A 26 26.91 -9.43 -23.93
N LYS A 27 28.10 -8.89 -23.60
CA LYS A 27 28.41 -7.48 -23.84
C LYS A 27 28.39 -7.12 -25.32
N PHE A 28 28.84 -8.03 -26.19
CA PHE A 28 28.83 -7.81 -27.65
C PHE A 28 27.44 -7.89 -28.27
N LEU A 29 26.53 -8.65 -27.65
CA LEU A 29 25.19 -8.89 -28.20
C LEU A 29 24.17 -7.86 -27.68
N ILE A 30 24.25 -7.50 -26.39
CA ILE A 30 23.26 -6.62 -25.76
C ILE A 30 23.29 -5.21 -26.34
N GLY A 31 24.46 -4.66 -26.63
CA GLY A 31 24.57 -3.32 -27.23
C GLY A 31 23.77 -3.16 -28.54
N PRO A 32 24.06 -3.97 -29.58
CA PRO A 32 23.31 -3.93 -30.84
C PRO A 32 21.81 -4.23 -30.69
N LEU A 33 21.44 -5.14 -29.78
CA LEU A 33 20.02 -5.42 -29.51
C LEU A 33 19.29 -4.21 -28.92
N MET A 34 19.95 -3.49 -28.01
CA MET A 34 19.43 -2.25 -27.44
C MET A 34 19.29 -1.16 -28.50
N ASP A 35 20.31 -0.98 -29.35
CA ASP A 35 20.25 -0.02 -30.45
C ASP A 35 19.09 -0.32 -31.40
N LYS A 36 18.88 -1.61 -31.69
CA LYS A 36 17.76 -2.06 -32.53
C LYS A 36 16.41 -1.79 -31.87
N MET A 37 16.29 -2.04 -30.56
CA MET A 37 15.08 -1.75 -29.80
C MET A 37 14.78 -0.24 -29.72
N PHE A 38 15.81 0.60 -29.57
CA PHE A 38 15.66 2.05 -29.56
C PHE A 38 15.33 2.63 -30.94
N ALA A 39 15.82 2.01 -32.02
CA ALA A 39 15.44 2.37 -33.39
C ALA A 39 14.00 1.95 -33.75
N GLU A 40 13.46 0.91 -33.11
CA GLU A 40 12.12 0.36 -33.37
C GLU A 40 11.32 0.14 -32.07
N PRO A 41 10.97 1.20 -31.31
CA PRO A 41 10.42 1.08 -29.97
C PRO A 41 9.00 0.47 -29.93
N SER A 42 8.29 0.43 -31.06
CA SER A 42 6.97 -0.21 -31.20
C SER A 42 7.04 -1.71 -31.55
N ASN A 43 8.25 -2.27 -31.75
CA ASN A 43 8.44 -3.66 -32.14
C ASN A 43 8.27 -4.64 -30.96
N ALA A 44 7.05 -5.17 -30.80
CA ALA A 44 6.71 -6.09 -29.71
C ALA A 44 7.50 -7.42 -29.73
N ILE A 45 8.05 -7.83 -30.88
CA ILE A 45 8.86 -9.05 -30.98
C ILE A 45 10.20 -8.84 -30.28
N LEU A 46 10.83 -7.66 -30.44
CA LEU A 46 12.07 -7.33 -29.74
C LEU A 46 11.86 -7.29 -28.22
N VAL A 47 10.76 -6.70 -27.75
CA VAL A 47 10.43 -6.68 -26.31
C VAL A 47 10.26 -8.10 -25.77
N ARG A 48 9.52 -8.97 -26.48
CA ARG A 48 9.37 -10.39 -26.08
C ARG A 48 10.72 -11.11 -26.08
N PHE A 49 11.55 -10.91 -27.09
CA PHE A 49 12.89 -11.50 -27.17
C PHE A 49 13.76 -11.10 -25.98
N LEU A 50 13.83 -9.80 -25.66
CA LEU A 50 14.63 -9.29 -24.54
C LEU A 50 14.12 -9.80 -23.20
N SER A 51 12.80 -9.94 -23.04
CA SER A 51 12.21 -10.53 -21.82
C SER A 51 12.64 -11.97 -21.59
N MET A 52 12.96 -12.73 -22.66
CA MET A 52 13.44 -14.12 -22.57
C MET A 52 14.92 -14.25 -22.25
N ILE A 53 15.70 -13.16 -22.37
CA ILE A 53 17.13 -13.14 -22.07
C ILE A 53 17.46 -12.17 -20.91
N ASN A 54 16.45 -11.73 -20.16
CA ASN A 54 16.57 -10.74 -19.09
C ASN A 54 17.61 -11.13 -18.01
N GLU A 55 17.72 -12.42 -17.67
CA GLU A 55 18.70 -12.94 -16.71
C GLU A 55 20.15 -12.62 -17.09
N HIS A 56 20.43 -12.43 -18.39
CA HIS A 56 21.76 -12.14 -18.88
C HIS A 56 22.09 -10.63 -18.92
N PHE A 57 21.13 -9.74 -18.68
CA PHE A 57 21.37 -8.30 -18.59
C PHE A 57 22.33 -7.92 -17.47
N VAL A 58 22.37 -8.72 -16.39
CA VAL A 58 23.32 -8.55 -15.28
C VAL A 58 24.77 -8.60 -15.78
N LYS A 59 25.05 -9.44 -16.78
CA LYS A 59 26.41 -9.66 -17.32
C LYS A 59 26.91 -8.48 -18.18
N ALA A 60 26.02 -7.56 -18.55
CA ALA A 60 26.35 -6.37 -19.36
C ALA A 60 25.64 -5.11 -18.82
N THR A 61 25.46 -5.01 -17.50
CA THR A 61 24.74 -3.91 -16.86
C THR A 61 25.35 -2.55 -17.22
N ASP A 62 26.67 -2.43 -17.22
CA ASP A 62 27.41 -1.24 -17.67
C ASP A 62 26.98 -0.80 -19.07
N VAL A 63 26.98 -1.72 -20.03
CA VAL A 63 26.60 -1.46 -21.43
C VAL A 63 25.13 -1.05 -21.53
N VAL A 64 24.24 -1.73 -20.80
CA VAL A 64 22.80 -1.42 -20.79
C VAL A 64 22.55 -0.01 -20.27
N LEU A 65 23.12 0.31 -19.11
CA LEU A 65 22.93 1.59 -18.44
C LEU A 65 23.50 2.75 -19.28
N GLU A 66 24.68 2.58 -19.88
CA GLU A 66 25.29 3.59 -20.77
C GLU A 66 24.44 3.86 -22.02
N ARG A 67 23.94 2.82 -22.67
CA ARG A 67 23.09 2.93 -23.86
C ARG A 67 21.76 3.61 -23.55
N ILE A 68 21.11 3.24 -22.43
CA ILE A 68 19.91 3.94 -21.95
C ILE A 68 20.23 5.43 -21.74
N LEU A 69 21.29 5.74 -21.00
CA LEU A 69 21.65 7.13 -20.71
C LEU A 69 21.90 7.94 -21.99
N SER A 70 22.62 7.37 -22.96
CA SER A 70 22.87 8.00 -24.25
C SER A 70 21.57 8.24 -25.03
N TYR A 71 20.67 7.26 -25.04
CA TYR A 71 19.40 7.37 -25.74
C TYR A 71 18.49 8.43 -25.12
N VAL A 72 18.35 8.42 -23.79
CA VAL A 72 17.49 9.38 -23.07
C VAL A 72 18.02 10.81 -23.19
N LYS A 73 19.34 11.02 -23.13
CA LYS A 73 19.95 12.36 -23.36
C LYS A 73 19.69 12.93 -24.75
N GLY A 74 19.44 12.07 -25.74
CA GLY A 74 19.09 12.49 -27.10
C GLY A 74 17.63 12.90 -27.28
N GLN A 75 16.76 12.64 -26.29
CA GLN A 75 15.34 12.95 -26.38
C GLN A 75 15.06 14.42 -26.09
N LYS A 76 14.10 15.00 -26.84
CA LYS A 76 13.62 16.36 -26.59
C LYS A 76 12.64 16.37 -25.41
N GLU A 77 12.76 17.39 -24.57
CA GLU A 77 11.78 17.63 -23.51
C GLU A 77 10.39 17.88 -24.11
N ILE A 78 9.34 17.38 -23.44
CA ILE A 78 7.96 17.75 -23.74
C ILE A 78 7.64 18.98 -22.90
N ASP A 79 7.27 20.05 -23.57
CA ASP A 79 6.77 21.29 -22.99
C ASP A 79 5.31 21.54 -23.40
N GLU A 80 4.71 22.63 -22.90
CA GLU A 80 3.34 23.03 -23.30
C GLU A 80 3.24 23.30 -24.81
N CYS A 81 4.34 23.65 -25.48
CA CYS A 81 4.38 23.87 -26.92
C CYS A 81 4.29 22.57 -27.75
N PHE A 82 4.61 21.41 -27.16
CA PHE A 82 4.36 20.11 -27.78
C PHE A 82 2.86 19.89 -28.00
N TYR A 83 2.04 20.25 -27.01
CA TYR A 83 0.58 20.11 -27.06
C TYR A 83 -0.09 21.27 -27.81
N SER A 84 0.46 22.48 -27.81
CA SER A 84 -0.18 23.60 -28.55
C SER A 84 -0.12 23.45 -30.07
N LYS A 85 0.82 22.64 -30.60
CA LYS A 85 0.85 22.25 -32.02
C LYS A 85 -0.22 21.21 -32.39
N GLN A 86 -0.98 20.71 -31.41
CA GLN A 86 -1.88 19.56 -31.50
C GLN A 86 -3.34 19.92 -31.79
N ASP A 87 -3.76 21.17 -31.56
CA ASP A 87 -5.15 21.61 -31.82
C ASP A 87 -5.47 21.75 -33.32
N ASN A 88 -4.47 21.61 -34.20
CA ASN A 88 -4.66 21.53 -35.64
C ASN A 88 -4.74 20.04 -36.05
N GLN A 89 -5.97 19.59 -36.29
CA GLN A 89 -6.33 18.19 -36.55
C GLN A 89 -5.65 17.62 -37.82
N ASP A 90 -4.77 16.64 -37.67
CA ASP A 90 -4.28 15.75 -38.74
C ASP A 90 -3.97 14.34 -38.19
N GLU A 91 -4.29 13.28 -38.94
CA GLU A 91 -4.05 11.87 -38.54
C GLU A 91 -2.56 11.55 -38.37
N ASP A 92 -1.67 12.19 -39.13
CA ASP A 92 -0.21 12.05 -39.03
C ASP A 92 0.32 12.53 -37.66
N MET A 93 -0.37 13.47 -37.01
CA MET A 93 0.02 13.97 -35.69
C MET A 93 -0.24 12.93 -34.59
N SER A 94 -1.26 12.08 -34.74
CA SER A 94 -1.53 10.97 -33.80
C SER A 94 -0.42 9.92 -33.81
N LEU A 95 0.09 9.58 -35.00
CA LEU A 95 1.23 8.67 -35.15
C LEU A 95 2.51 9.23 -34.52
N SER A 96 2.75 10.54 -34.65
CA SER A 96 3.91 11.20 -34.04
C SER A 96 3.87 11.21 -32.50
N VAL A 97 2.68 11.36 -31.90
CA VAL A 97 2.46 11.28 -30.46
C VAL A 97 2.66 9.85 -29.97
N GLN A 98 2.10 8.87 -30.68
CA GLN A 98 2.27 7.47 -30.36
C GLN A 98 3.74 7.04 -30.44
N GLN A 99 4.46 7.50 -31.45
CA GLN A 99 5.89 7.26 -31.58
C GLN A 99 6.68 7.89 -30.44
N SER A 100 6.39 9.15 -30.09
CA SER A 100 7.01 9.84 -28.95
C SER A 100 6.76 9.13 -27.61
N LEU A 101 5.56 8.58 -27.42
CA LEU A 101 5.21 7.78 -26.26
C LEU A 101 6.05 6.51 -26.20
N PHE A 102 6.15 5.75 -27.30
CA PHE A 102 6.96 4.54 -27.35
C PHE A 102 8.44 4.84 -27.15
N GLU A 103 8.97 5.91 -27.73
CA GLU A 103 10.35 6.34 -27.54
C GLU A 103 10.67 6.59 -26.07
N ARG A 104 9.73 7.13 -25.29
CA ARG A 104 9.88 7.38 -23.85
C ARG A 104 9.66 6.14 -22.98
N LEU A 105 8.71 5.27 -23.34
CA LEU A 105 8.44 4.03 -22.60
C LEU A 105 9.55 2.99 -22.80
N CYS A 106 10.12 2.92 -23.99
CA CYS A 106 11.13 1.95 -24.38
C CYS A 106 12.30 1.81 -23.36
N PRO A 107 13.01 2.88 -22.95
CA PRO A 107 14.06 2.78 -21.95
C PRO A 107 13.55 2.33 -20.57
N LEU A 108 12.33 2.73 -20.18
CA LEU A 108 11.73 2.29 -18.92
C LEU A 108 11.43 0.79 -18.92
N LEU A 109 10.97 0.24 -20.05
CA LEU A 109 10.76 -1.20 -20.20
C LEU A 109 12.07 -1.98 -20.07
N VAL A 110 13.19 -1.44 -20.57
CA VAL A 110 14.52 -2.02 -20.35
C VAL A 110 14.88 -2.01 -18.86
N ILE A 111 14.73 -0.87 -18.19
CA ILE A 111 15.03 -0.73 -16.76
C ILE A 111 14.16 -1.68 -15.93
N ARG A 112 12.90 -1.91 -16.33
CA ARG A 112 12.00 -2.87 -15.68
C ARG A 112 12.54 -4.30 -15.69
N MET A 113 13.30 -4.68 -16.72
CA MET A 113 13.91 -6.01 -16.86
C MET A 113 15.18 -6.18 -16.02
N LEU A 114 15.78 -5.09 -15.54
CA LEU A 114 16.98 -5.16 -14.70
C LEU A 114 16.61 -5.69 -13.30
N PRO A 115 17.41 -6.61 -12.74
CA PRO A 115 17.15 -7.13 -11.42
C PRO A 115 17.57 -6.12 -10.34
N LEU A 116 17.04 -6.29 -9.13
CA LEU A 116 17.12 -5.28 -8.07
C LEU A 116 18.55 -5.01 -7.60
N GLU A 117 19.43 -5.99 -7.69
CA GLU A 117 20.83 -5.92 -7.25
C GLU A 117 21.61 -4.86 -8.02
N VAL A 118 21.26 -4.62 -9.29
CA VAL A 118 21.85 -3.54 -10.10
C VAL A 118 21.66 -2.19 -9.42
N PHE A 119 20.57 -2.00 -8.70
CA PHE A 119 20.25 -0.74 -8.05
C PHE A 119 20.91 -0.60 -6.66
N ASN A 120 21.67 -1.60 -6.19
CA ASN A 120 22.28 -1.58 -4.86
C ASN A 120 23.69 -0.96 -4.85
N ASP A 121 24.38 -0.94 -5.99
CA ASP A 121 25.73 -0.41 -6.08
C ASP A 121 25.74 1.12 -6.21
N LEU A 122 25.89 1.80 -5.08
CA LEU A 122 26.00 3.26 -4.98
C LEU A 122 27.28 3.82 -5.64
N SER A 123 28.28 2.97 -5.93
CA SER A 123 29.51 3.39 -6.61
C SER A 123 29.34 3.52 -8.12
N MET A 124 28.25 3.00 -8.69
CA MET A 124 27.98 3.09 -10.12
C MET A 124 27.69 4.52 -10.57
N SER A 125 28.70 5.19 -11.10
CA SER A 125 28.60 6.57 -11.61
C SER A 125 27.57 6.74 -12.73
N VAL A 126 27.32 5.72 -13.56
CA VAL A 126 26.30 5.82 -14.65
C VAL A 126 24.90 5.94 -14.05
N MET A 127 24.66 5.24 -12.94
CA MET A 127 23.38 5.23 -12.27
C MET A 127 23.24 6.40 -11.31
N TYR A 128 24.21 6.61 -10.42
CA TYR A 128 24.16 7.55 -9.29
C TYR A 128 24.96 8.85 -9.47
N GLY A 129 25.76 8.96 -10.53
CA GLY A 129 26.64 10.11 -10.75
C GLY A 129 27.72 10.25 -9.65
N GLN A 130 28.44 11.36 -9.69
CA GLN A 130 29.18 11.83 -8.50
C GLN A 130 28.15 12.49 -7.57
N LEU A 131 27.68 11.77 -6.56
CA LEU A 131 26.86 12.34 -5.47
C LEU A 131 27.70 13.39 -4.71
N PRO A 132 27.57 14.70 -5.01
CA PRO A 132 27.05 15.60 -3.99
C PRO A 132 26.32 16.86 -4.52
N ASN A 133 25.37 17.34 -3.71
CA ASN A 133 24.75 18.66 -3.71
C ASN A 133 24.02 19.15 -4.97
N ARG A 134 22.69 19.18 -4.83
CA ARG A 134 21.73 20.11 -5.45
C ARG A 134 22.17 20.69 -6.80
N ALA A 135 21.66 20.10 -7.87
CA ALA A 135 21.06 20.78 -9.03
C ALA A 135 21.41 20.19 -10.41
N ILE A 136 22.30 19.20 -10.52
CA ILE A 136 22.58 18.62 -11.85
C ILE A 136 22.50 17.10 -11.83
N VAL A 137 21.34 16.62 -12.27
CA VAL A 137 21.02 15.21 -12.44
C VAL A 137 21.91 14.61 -13.54
N HIS A 138 23.04 14.03 -13.17
CA HIS A 138 23.88 13.27 -14.08
C HIS A 138 23.65 11.77 -13.85
N GLY A 139 22.97 11.10 -14.78
CA GLY A 139 22.76 9.65 -14.76
C GLY A 139 21.32 9.23 -15.06
N ILE A 140 21.01 7.97 -14.79
CA ILE A 140 19.69 7.36 -15.05
C ILE A 140 18.60 7.92 -14.11
N PHE A 141 18.97 8.74 -13.12
CA PHE A 141 18.06 9.67 -12.43
C PHE A 141 17.20 10.54 -13.37
N LEU A 142 17.53 10.60 -14.66
CA LEU A 142 16.71 11.22 -15.69
C LEU A 142 15.29 10.63 -15.78
N TYR A 143 15.04 9.36 -15.40
CA TYR A 143 13.65 8.90 -15.28
C TYR A 143 12.94 9.36 -14.00
N LEU A 144 13.66 9.80 -12.95
CA LEU A 144 12.99 10.51 -11.85
C LEU A 144 12.42 11.82 -12.37
N TYR A 145 13.15 12.51 -13.23
CA TYR A 145 12.63 13.71 -13.88
C TYR A 145 11.33 13.43 -14.64
N TRP A 146 11.25 12.32 -15.38
CA TRP A 146 10.00 11.89 -16.01
C TRP A 146 8.90 11.58 -15.01
N ALA A 147 9.18 10.84 -13.94
CA ALA A 147 8.19 10.49 -12.93
C ALA A 147 7.48 11.72 -12.32
N PHE A 148 8.19 12.84 -12.20
CA PHE A 148 7.69 14.06 -11.54
C PHE A 148 7.44 15.24 -12.50
N SER A 149 7.59 15.03 -13.81
CA SER A 149 7.32 16.07 -14.81
C SER A 149 5.82 16.30 -14.96
N LYS A 150 5.42 17.58 -15.10
CA LYS A 150 4.00 17.97 -15.25
C LYS A 150 3.45 17.58 -16.63
N HIS A 151 4.27 17.76 -17.67
CA HIS A 151 3.86 17.64 -19.08
C HIS A 151 4.16 16.27 -19.69
N GLU A 152 4.74 15.35 -18.91
CA GLU A 152 5.07 14.02 -19.39
C GLU A 152 3.82 13.12 -19.52
N PHE A 153 3.85 12.17 -20.46
CA PHE A 153 2.77 11.22 -20.66
C PHE A 153 2.44 10.44 -19.39
N ASP A 154 1.16 10.28 -19.11
CA ASP A 154 0.72 9.68 -17.84
C ASP A 154 1.26 8.25 -17.63
N ASP A 155 1.28 7.44 -18.69
CA ASP A 155 1.84 6.08 -18.66
C ASP A 155 3.35 6.08 -18.40
N VAL A 156 4.08 7.05 -18.96
CA VAL A 156 5.52 7.23 -18.73
C VAL A 156 5.76 7.64 -17.27
N ARG A 157 4.98 8.58 -16.72
CA ARG A 157 5.10 9.00 -15.32
C ARG A 157 4.82 7.85 -14.36
N LYS A 158 3.74 7.09 -14.59
CA LYS A 158 3.36 5.95 -13.76
C LYS A 158 4.44 4.87 -13.76
N LEU A 159 4.93 4.47 -14.93
CA LEU A 159 5.97 3.47 -15.04
C LEU A 159 7.30 3.97 -14.45
N ALA A 160 7.67 5.23 -14.69
CA ALA A 160 8.86 5.83 -14.11
C ALA A 160 8.78 5.92 -12.58
N ALA A 161 7.60 6.26 -12.03
CA ALA A 161 7.35 6.27 -10.60
C ALA A 161 7.44 4.84 -10.01
N GLU A 162 6.93 3.81 -10.68
CA GLU A 162 7.13 2.40 -10.27
C GLU A 162 8.62 2.06 -10.17
N LEU A 163 9.36 2.32 -11.25
CA LEU A 163 10.77 1.95 -11.38
C LEU A 163 11.66 2.74 -10.42
N SER A 164 11.27 3.98 -10.10
CA SER A 164 11.96 4.79 -9.10
C SER A 164 11.96 4.17 -7.72
N GLY A 165 10.94 3.37 -7.37
CA GLY A 165 10.92 2.63 -6.11
C GLY A 165 12.08 1.62 -5.98
N ARG A 166 12.66 1.19 -7.11
CA ARG A 166 13.83 0.30 -7.13
C ARG A 166 15.15 1.01 -6.83
N ILE A 167 15.20 2.35 -6.82
CA ILE A 167 16.42 3.09 -6.50
C ILE A 167 16.82 2.85 -5.03
N HIS A 168 18.12 2.90 -4.73
CA HIS A 168 18.62 2.77 -3.37
C HIS A 168 17.99 3.83 -2.43
N PRO A 169 17.47 3.44 -1.24
CA PRO A 169 16.71 4.35 -0.35
C PRO A 169 17.48 5.60 0.10
N GLN A 170 18.81 5.49 0.24
CA GLN A 170 19.67 6.63 0.59
C GLN A 170 19.61 7.77 -0.43
N VAL A 171 19.28 7.48 -1.68
CA VAL A 171 19.16 8.50 -2.73
C VAL A 171 17.71 8.83 -3.00
N LEU A 172 16.83 7.82 -3.01
CA LEU A 172 15.41 8.01 -3.30
C LEU A 172 14.70 8.88 -2.28
N TYR A 173 14.84 8.60 -0.98
CA TYR A 173 14.03 9.26 0.06
C TYR A 173 14.33 10.75 0.23
N PRO A 174 15.60 11.22 0.23
CA PRO A 174 15.87 12.65 0.23
C PRO A 174 15.28 13.36 -1.00
N PHE A 175 15.37 12.73 -2.17
CA PHE A 175 14.85 13.28 -3.42
C PHE A 175 13.32 13.39 -3.38
N VAL A 176 12.64 12.28 -3.05
CA VAL A 176 11.18 12.25 -2.96
C VAL A 176 10.68 13.21 -1.87
N ASN A 177 11.36 13.31 -0.73
CA ASN A 177 10.99 14.27 0.31
C ASN A 177 10.99 15.71 -0.23
N SER A 178 12.05 16.09 -0.96
CA SER A 178 12.14 17.43 -1.56
C SER A 178 11.03 17.69 -2.59
N VAL A 179 10.71 16.71 -3.44
CA VAL A 179 9.66 16.86 -4.46
C VAL A 179 8.26 16.86 -3.82
N LEU A 180 8.05 16.02 -2.80
CA LEU A 180 6.79 15.93 -2.08
C LEU A 180 6.48 17.21 -1.30
N GLU A 181 7.49 17.82 -0.67
CA GLU A 181 7.36 19.13 0.00
C GLU A 181 6.93 20.23 -0.99
N ASP A 182 7.61 20.35 -2.13
CA ASP A 182 7.24 21.29 -3.20
C ASP A 182 5.83 21.03 -3.76
N ALA A 183 5.51 19.75 -4.00
CA ALA A 183 4.21 19.34 -4.53
C ALA A 183 3.06 19.58 -3.53
N ALA A 184 3.32 19.42 -2.23
CA ALA A 184 2.36 19.75 -1.18
C ALA A 184 2.10 21.27 -1.14
N ILE A 185 3.16 22.10 -1.16
CA ILE A 185 3.02 23.56 -1.14
C ILE A 185 2.28 24.07 -2.39
N SER A 186 2.55 23.49 -3.56
CA SER A 186 1.95 23.89 -4.83
C SER A 186 0.62 23.18 -5.15
N HIS A 187 0.10 22.34 -4.25
CA HIS A 187 -1.10 21.52 -4.48
C HIS A 187 -1.05 20.66 -5.77
N ASN A 188 0.14 20.18 -6.15
CA ASN A 188 0.35 19.39 -7.36
C ASN A 188 0.03 17.91 -7.12
N ILE A 189 -1.25 17.54 -7.24
CA ILE A 189 -1.76 16.19 -7.00
C ILE A 189 -1.03 15.10 -7.82
N PRO A 190 -0.80 15.26 -9.15
CA PRO A 190 -0.07 14.26 -9.92
C PRO A 190 1.33 13.97 -9.37
N ARG A 191 2.09 15.01 -8.98
CA ARG A 191 3.41 14.85 -8.36
C ARG A 191 3.33 14.15 -7.01
N ILE A 192 2.34 14.48 -6.18
CA ILE A 192 2.10 13.80 -4.90
C ILE A 192 1.87 12.30 -5.15
N LYS A 193 0.98 11.95 -6.08
CA LYS A 193 0.70 10.55 -6.42
C LYS A 193 1.93 9.81 -6.93
N ALA A 194 2.75 10.43 -7.78
CA ALA A 194 4.01 9.85 -8.23
C ALA A 194 4.99 9.62 -7.06
N CYS A 195 5.09 10.57 -6.11
CA CYS A 195 5.91 10.44 -4.91
C CYS A 195 5.44 9.29 -4.04
N LEU A 196 4.14 9.22 -3.78
CA LEU A 196 3.51 8.15 -2.99
C LEU A 196 3.75 6.79 -3.65
N PHE A 197 3.53 6.67 -4.96
CA PHE A 197 3.71 5.43 -5.68
C PHE A 197 5.17 4.94 -5.69
N SER A 198 6.11 5.87 -5.87
CA SER A 198 7.55 5.62 -5.75
C SER A 198 7.95 5.12 -4.37
N MET A 199 7.49 5.81 -3.32
CA MET A 199 7.75 5.45 -1.92
C MET A 199 7.16 4.10 -1.55
N CYS A 200 5.89 3.88 -1.86
CA CYS A 200 5.22 2.60 -1.60
C CYS A 200 5.93 1.45 -2.31
N THR A 201 6.31 1.63 -3.57
CA THR A 201 7.06 0.61 -4.32
C THR A 201 8.41 0.34 -3.67
N SER A 202 9.12 1.38 -3.24
CA SER A 202 10.38 1.21 -2.51
C SER A 202 10.21 0.45 -1.20
N LEU A 203 9.20 0.80 -0.41
CA LEU A 203 8.87 0.16 0.86
C LEU A 203 8.48 -1.31 0.70
N VAL A 204 7.84 -1.68 -0.42
CA VAL A 204 7.47 -3.08 -0.72
C VAL A 204 8.66 -3.88 -1.25
N VAL A 205 9.43 -3.32 -2.18
CA VAL A 205 10.51 -4.04 -2.88
C VAL A 205 11.80 -4.12 -2.05
N ARG A 206 12.07 -3.12 -1.20
CA ARG A 206 13.33 -2.98 -0.46
C ARG A 206 13.18 -3.03 1.06
N GLY A 207 11.97 -3.27 1.56
CA GLY A 207 11.56 -3.10 2.96
C GLY A 207 12.43 -3.75 4.04
N GLU A 208 13.26 -4.72 3.68
CA GLU A 208 14.15 -5.42 4.60
C GLU A 208 15.53 -4.74 4.77
N HIS A 209 15.91 -3.81 3.88
CA HIS A 209 17.22 -3.17 3.89
C HIS A 209 17.26 -1.87 4.72
N ASN A 210 17.83 -1.98 5.92
CA ASN A 210 18.13 -0.93 6.91
C ASN A 210 17.90 0.55 6.48
N PHE A 211 16.78 1.12 6.93
CA PHE A 211 16.38 2.54 6.87
C PHE A 211 17.29 3.52 7.64
N SER A 212 18.47 3.07 8.08
CA SER A 212 19.29 3.74 9.09
C SER A 212 19.84 5.12 8.72
N HIS A 213 19.69 5.54 7.45
CA HIS A 213 20.34 6.73 6.90
C HIS A 213 19.41 7.92 6.62
N PHE A 214 18.09 7.73 6.55
CA PHE A 214 17.15 8.82 6.28
C PHE A 214 16.09 8.94 7.38
N ASP A 215 15.80 10.18 7.79
CA ASP A 215 14.78 10.48 8.78
C ASP A 215 13.38 10.45 8.15
N MET A 216 12.76 9.26 8.16
CA MET A 216 11.42 9.02 7.60
C MET A 216 10.34 9.92 8.21
N PHE A 217 10.56 10.50 9.40
CA PHE A 217 9.61 11.44 10.00
C PHE A 217 9.40 12.70 9.19
N LYS A 218 10.41 13.15 8.44
CA LYS A 218 10.25 14.31 7.55
C LYS A 218 9.15 14.06 6.52
N ILE A 219 9.15 12.87 5.92
CA ILE A 219 8.12 12.47 4.96
C ILE A 219 6.77 12.35 5.66
N VAL A 220 6.70 11.69 6.83
CA VAL A 220 5.44 11.56 7.59
C VAL A 220 4.82 12.93 7.88
N LYS A 221 5.62 13.94 8.23
CA LYS A 221 5.13 15.31 8.46
C LYS A 221 4.57 15.96 7.20
N THR A 222 5.20 15.76 6.05
CA THR A 222 4.66 16.26 4.77
C THR A 222 3.37 15.53 4.40
N LEU A 223 3.27 14.22 4.66
CA LEU A 223 2.05 13.44 4.43
C LEU A 223 0.90 13.91 5.34
N GLU A 224 1.19 14.28 6.58
CA GLU A 224 0.20 14.83 7.53
C GLU A 224 -0.43 16.13 7.03
N ILE A 225 0.36 17.00 6.40
CA ILE A 225 -0.14 18.22 5.76
C ILE A 225 -1.16 17.86 4.66
N ILE A 226 -0.84 16.88 3.81
CA ILE A 226 -1.73 16.42 2.72
C ILE A 226 -3.00 15.75 3.28
N LEU A 227 -2.87 14.96 4.34
CA LEU A 227 -4.00 14.34 5.04
C LEU A 227 -4.97 15.36 5.65
N SER A 228 -4.50 16.57 5.94
CA SER A 228 -5.29 17.64 6.53
C SER A 228 -6.02 18.50 5.48
N TRP A 229 -5.83 18.23 4.18
CA TRP A 229 -6.50 18.99 3.12
C TRP A 229 -8.01 18.72 3.11
N PRO A 230 -8.83 19.75 2.82
CA PRO A 230 -10.24 19.54 2.55
C PRO A 230 -10.41 18.67 1.30
N SER A 231 -11.34 17.72 1.36
CA SER A 231 -11.62 16.80 0.24
C SER A 231 -13.09 16.42 0.21
N GLN A 232 -13.59 16.11 -0.97
CA GLN A 232 -14.90 15.49 -1.17
C GLN A 232 -14.74 13.98 -1.43
N ASN A 233 -15.78 13.20 -1.12
CA ASN A 233 -15.70 11.75 -1.29
C ASN A 233 -15.44 11.36 -2.77
N GLY A 234 -14.30 10.72 -3.03
CA GLY A 234 -13.94 10.21 -4.36
C GLY A 234 -13.20 11.20 -5.27
N ASP A 235 -12.92 12.42 -4.80
CA ASP A 235 -12.12 13.39 -5.54
C ASP A 235 -10.62 13.01 -5.63
N GLU A 236 -9.84 13.79 -6.38
CA GLU A 236 -8.42 13.51 -6.57
C GLU A 236 -7.58 13.73 -5.31
N VAL A 237 -8.05 14.58 -4.38
CA VAL A 237 -7.42 14.84 -3.09
C VAL A 237 -7.58 13.64 -2.17
N SER A 238 -8.80 13.13 -1.99
CA SER A 238 -9.13 11.97 -1.17
C SER A 238 -8.41 10.71 -1.65
N LYS A 239 -8.26 10.51 -2.97
CA LYS A 239 -7.40 9.43 -3.52
C LYS A 239 -5.93 9.58 -3.09
N SER A 240 -5.42 10.81 -3.06
CA SER A 240 -4.05 11.10 -2.63
C SER A 240 -3.89 10.91 -1.12
N GLN A 241 -4.91 11.25 -0.33
CA GLN A 241 -4.96 11.00 1.11
C GLN A 241 -4.96 9.49 1.42
N HIS A 242 -5.72 8.68 0.68
CA HIS A 242 -5.65 7.22 0.79
C HIS A 242 -4.24 6.70 0.46
N GLY A 243 -3.59 7.26 -0.56
CA GLY A 243 -2.19 6.95 -0.86
C GLY A 243 -1.23 7.32 0.29
N CYS A 244 -1.48 8.44 0.99
CA CYS A 244 -0.72 8.83 2.18
C CYS A 244 -0.92 7.83 3.33
N ILE A 245 -2.17 7.41 3.57
CA ILE A 245 -2.52 6.40 4.56
C ILE A 245 -1.75 5.10 4.31
N ASP A 246 -1.80 4.60 3.07
CA ASP A 246 -1.10 3.37 2.67
C ASP A 246 0.42 3.50 2.76
N CYS A 247 0.97 4.66 2.41
CA CYS A 247 2.40 4.93 2.52
C CYS A 247 2.87 4.86 3.98
N ILE A 248 2.18 5.55 4.90
CA ILE A 248 2.51 5.51 6.33
C ILE A 248 2.33 4.09 6.90
N ALA A 249 1.28 3.37 6.49
CA ALA A 249 1.06 1.99 6.90
C ALA A 249 2.22 1.06 6.48
N LEU A 250 2.73 1.21 5.26
CA LEU A 250 3.92 0.49 4.79
C LEU A 250 5.19 0.89 5.56
N MET A 251 5.35 2.17 5.93
CA MET A 251 6.46 2.62 6.78
C MET A 251 6.41 1.94 8.16
N ILE A 252 5.23 1.83 8.78
CA ILE A 252 5.04 1.12 10.05
C ILE A 252 5.37 -0.37 9.90
N CYS A 253 4.90 -1.01 8.82
CA CYS A 253 5.19 -2.42 8.55
C CYS A 253 6.70 -2.67 8.49
N ASN A 254 7.43 -1.79 7.80
CA ASN A 254 8.88 -1.84 7.67
C ASN A 254 9.62 -1.54 8.98
N GLU A 255 9.17 -0.56 9.76
CA GLU A 255 9.72 -0.25 11.08
C GLU A 255 9.66 -1.48 12.01
N LEU A 256 8.56 -2.23 11.95
CA LEU A 256 8.39 -3.46 12.73
C LEU A 256 9.20 -4.66 12.20
N GLN A 257 9.61 -4.61 10.93
CA GLN A 257 10.47 -5.64 10.33
C GLN A 257 11.94 -5.46 10.70
N ALA A 258 12.40 -4.22 10.93
CA ALA A 258 13.80 -3.93 11.26
C ALA A 258 14.27 -4.71 12.52
N PRO A 259 15.38 -5.48 12.44
CA PRO A 259 15.91 -6.21 13.58
C PRO A 259 16.35 -5.23 14.68
N ASN A 260 15.58 -5.19 15.77
CA ASN A 260 15.88 -4.54 17.05
C ASN A 260 16.54 -3.15 16.99
N LEU A 261 15.78 -2.13 16.58
CA LEU A 261 16.11 -0.73 16.89
C LEU A 261 15.45 -0.20 18.17
N CYS A 262 14.57 -0.96 18.83
CA CYS A 262 13.94 -0.54 20.08
C CYS A 262 13.94 -1.66 21.12
N SER A 263 15.11 -1.93 21.69
CA SER A 263 15.19 -2.42 23.06
C SER A 263 15.38 -1.21 23.97
N ALA A 264 14.67 -1.19 25.11
CA ALA A 264 14.61 -0.12 26.11
C ALA A 264 13.70 1.07 25.77
N SER A 265 12.47 0.93 26.27
CA SER A 265 11.68 2.00 26.87
C SER A 265 12.52 3.17 27.39
N ASN A 266 12.32 4.36 26.82
CA ASN A 266 12.36 5.61 27.55
C ASN A 266 11.27 6.50 26.97
N PHE A 267 10.18 6.64 27.73
CA PHE A 267 9.15 7.64 27.48
C PHE A 267 9.80 9.02 27.57
N VAL A 268 10.25 9.57 26.44
CA VAL A 268 10.52 11.00 26.37
C VAL A 268 9.16 11.68 26.28
N LYS A 269 8.79 12.31 27.39
CA LYS A 269 7.67 13.25 27.49
C LYS A 269 7.72 14.18 26.26
N ILE A 270 6.69 14.14 25.42
CA ILE A 270 6.53 15.07 24.31
C ILE A 270 6.25 16.44 24.92
N ASP A 271 7.28 17.27 25.02
CA ASP A 271 7.17 18.67 25.40
C ASP A 271 7.08 19.48 24.10
N ILE A 272 5.88 19.96 23.76
CA ILE A 272 5.58 20.62 22.48
C ILE A 272 6.15 22.06 22.43
N ASN A 273 6.78 22.54 23.49
CA ASN A 273 7.29 23.90 23.56
C ASN A 273 8.82 23.95 23.52
N LYS A 274 9.41 23.90 22.32
CA LYS A 274 10.61 24.67 21.97
C LYS A 274 10.95 24.54 20.48
N LYS A 275 10.97 25.69 19.79
CA LYS A 275 11.63 25.89 18.50
C LYS A 275 13.10 25.46 18.62
N GLY A 276 13.44 24.31 18.09
CA GLY A 276 14.82 23.81 18.00
C GLY A 276 14.84 22.46 17.31
N HIS A 277 15.54 22.37 16.18
CA HIS A 277 15.74 21.14 15.41
C HIS A 277 16.50 20.08 16.24
N ALA A 278 15.78 19.28 17.01
CA ALA A 278 16.25 18.00 17.51
C ALA A 278 15.70 16.91 16.59
N SER A 279 16.58 16.22 15.85
CA SER A 279 16.21 15.05 15.05
C SER A 279 15.74 13.95 16.02
N LEU A 280 14.42 13.84 16.16
CA LEU A 280 13.78 12.86 17.01
C LEU A 280 13.69 11.56 16.21
N LYS A 281 14.60 10.60 16.46
CA LYS A 281 14.40 9.19 16.04
C LYS A 281 13.23 8.60 16.84
N GLY A 282 12.00 8.98 16.49
CA GLY A 282 10.79 8.41 17.06
C GLY A 282 10.45 7.05 16.44
N SER A 283 9.44 6.38 16.97
CA SER A 283 8.75 5.29 16.26
C SER A 283 7.55 5.89 15.52
N ILE A 284 7.44 5.65 14.21
CA ILE A 284 6.31 6.14 13.40
C ILE A 284 5.02 5.52 13.95
N LEU A 285 5.08 4.26 14.36
CA LEU A 285 3.95 3.61 15.02
C LEU A 285 3.55 4.34 16.32
N ASP A 286 4.51 4.65 17.19
CA ASP A 286 4.21 5.38 18.43
C ASP A 286 3.64 6.76 18.16
N TYR A 287 4.14 7.44 17.11
CA TYR A 287 3.62 8.73 16.65
C TYR A 287 2.18 8.65 16.18
N VAL A 288 1.85 7.69 15.31
CA VAL A 288 0.48 7.50 14.78
C VAL A 288 -0.50 7.14 15.89
N VAL A 289 -0.13 6.24 16.80
CA VAL A 289 -0.95 5.90 17.98
C VAL A 289 -1.12 7.13 18.87
N GLY A 290 -0.05 7.90 19.07
CA GLY A 290 -0.10 9.17 19.79
C GLY A 290 -1.13 10.13 19.19
N GLN A 291 -1.05 10.38 17.88
CA GLN A 291 -1.95 11.30 17.18
C GLN A 291 -3.42 10.86 17.18
N LEU A 292 -3.69 9.55 17.05
CA LEU A 292 -5.04 9.01 17.19
C LEU A 292 -5.63 9.32 18.58
N ILE A 293 -4.83 9.13 19.64
CA ILE A 293 -5.25 9.32 21.04
C ILE A 293 -5.27 10.81 21.42
N SER A 294 -4.37 11.63 20.87
CA SER A 294 -4.19 13.04 21.21
C SER A 294 -5.01 14.01 20.36
N GLY A 295 -5.94 13.54 19.52
CA GLY A 295 -6.84 14.35 18.69
C GLY A 295 -7.72 15.38 19.45
N THR A 296 -7.45 15.59 20.73
CA THR A 296 -8.08 16.53 21.65
C THR A 296 -7.42 17.92 21.69
N LYS A 297 -6.21 18.12 21.12
CA LYS A 297 -5.48 19.40 21.27
C LYS A 297 -5.68 20.43 20.15
N GLU A 298 -6.18 20.04 18.98
CA GLU A 298 -6.29 20.98 17.84
C GLU A 298 -7.63 21.73 17.77
N GLN A 299 -8.70 21.26 18.42
CA GLN A 299 -9.97 22.00 18.47
C GLN A 299 -9.94 23.26 19.36
N GLY A 300 -8.90 23.47 20.17
CA GLY A 300 -8.82 24.58 21.12
C GLY A 300 -8.16 25.87 20.62
N ALA A 301 -7.56 25.88 19.42
CA ALA A 301 -6.74 27.00 18.95
C ALA A 301 -7.27 27.73 17.71
N ALA A 302 -8.39 27.29 17.14
CA ALA A 302 -8.97 27.88 15.92
C ALA A 302 -10.26 28.68 16.15
N HIS A 303 -10.56 29.06 17.39
CA HIS A 303 -11.67 29.96 17.71
C HIS A 303 -11.10 31.28 18.25
N ASP A 304 -10.47 32.05 17.37
CA ASP A 304 -10.33 33.50 17.46
C ASP A 304 -9.61 33.95 16.18
N LEU A 305 -10.36 34.13 15.09
CA LEU A 305 -10.17 35.20 14.11
C LEU A 305 -11.25 35.13 13.02
N ASP A 306 -12.12 36.13 13.12
CA ASP A 306 -12.96 36.77 12.12
C ASP A 306 -14.22 36.10 11.54
N ASN A 307 -15.30 36.85 11.73
CA ASN A 307 -16.63 36.67 11.18
C ASN A 307 -16.68 37.15 9.71
N ASN A 308 -17.68 36.60 9.01
CA ASN A 308 -18.25 37.01 7.71
C ASN A 308 -17.60 36.37 6.47
N ASP A 309 -18.12 35.20 6.05
CA ASP A 309 -18.99 35.18 4.86
C ASP A 309 -19.76 33.86 4.72
N ASN A 310 -21.05 33.99 4.40
CA ASN A 310 -21.97 32.89 4.18
C ASN A 310 -21.83 32.35 2.75
N THR A 311 -21.03 31.30 2.57
CA THR A 311 -21.27 30.29 1.52
C THR A 311 -20.86 28.93 2.05
N SER A 312 -21.85 28.07 2.25
CA SER A 312 -21.72 26.69 2.66
C SER A 312 -21.05 25.84 1.58
N ASP A 313 -19.74 25.63 1.69
CA ASP A 313 -19.06 24.51 1.04
C ASP A 313 -18.75 23.44 2.09
N ASN A 314 -19.50 22.34 2.02
CA ASN A 314 -19.40 21.14 2.88
C ASN A 314 -18.10 20.33 2.62
N SER A 315 -16.94 20.96 2.72
CA SER A 315 -15.64 20.26 2.65
C SER A 315 -15.09 20.07 4.06
N THR A 316 -15.75 19.22 4.86
CA THR A 316 -15.25 18.88 6.19
C THR A 316 -13.90 18.15 6.05
N PRO A 317 -12.80 18.68 6.59
CA PRO A 317 -11.52 17.97 6.58
C PRO A 317 -11.71 16.58 7.17
N LEU A 318 -11.15 15.54 6.53
CA LEU A 318 -11.08 14.23 7.17
C LEU A 318 -10.31 14.42 8.47
N SER A 319 -10.98 14.25 9.61
CA SER A 319 -10.36 14.57 10.89
C SER A 319 -9.11 13.70 11.05
N LEU A 320 -7.97 14.33 11.36
CA LEU A 320 -6.66 13.69 11.28
C LEU A 320 -6.58 12.37 12.07
N TYR A 321 -7.31 12.25 13.18
CA TYR A 321 -7.41 11.01 13.95
C TYR A 321 -8.07 9.86 13.16
N LEU A 322 -9.05 10.11 12.28
CA LEU A 322 -9.62 9.11 11.39
C LEU A 322 -8.58 8.63 10.38
N CYS A 323 -7.74 9.52 9.85
CA CYS A 323 -6.61 9.14 9.01
C CYS A 323 -5.65 8.22 9.77
N MET A 324 -5.32 8.54 11.04
CA MET A 324 -4.46 7.69 11.86
C MET A 324 -5.08 6.33 12.16
N ALA A 325 -6.39 6.26 12.40
CA ALA A 325 -7.11 5.00 12.54
C ALA A 325 -7.05 4.16 11.25
N ASN A 326 -7.22 4.80 10.09
CA ASN A 326 -7.11 4.14 8.79
C ASN A 326 -5.67 3.67 8.50
N VAL A 327 -4.65 4.43 8.94
CA VAL A 327 -3.24 4.00 8.87
C VAL A 327 -3.01 2.72 9.66
N LEU A 328 -3.49 2.66 10.91
CA LEU A 328 -3.35 1.46 11.75
C LEU A 328 -4.14 0.27 11.18
N THR A 329 -5.32 0.52 10.62
CA THR A 329 -6.16 -0.47 9.93
C THR A 329 -5.45 -1.04 8.70
N SER A 330 -4.90 -0.18 7.84
CA SER A 330 -4.13 -0.58 6.66
C SER A 330 -2.84 -1.32 7.07
N ALA A 331 -2.18 -0.92 8.15
CA ALA A 331 -1.01 -1.63 8.67
C ALA A 331 -1.39 -3.06 9.13
N CYS A 332 -2.50 -3.23 9.86
CA CYS A 332 -3.00 -4.56 10.27
C CYS A 332 -3.14 -5.52 9.07
N GLN A 333 -3.63 -5.01 7.93
CA GLN A 333 -3.84 -5.78 6.70
C GLN A 333 -2.54 -6.22 6.03
N LYS A 334 -1.52 -5.36 6.04
CA LYS A 334 -0.29 -5.55 5.26
C LYS A 334 0.83 -6.25 6.04
N LEU A 335 0.67 -6.46 7.36
CA LEU A 335 1.68 -7.11 8.20
C LEU A 335 1.86 -8.60 7.86
N SER A 336 3.12 -9.02 7.78
CA SER A 336 3.49 -10.44 7.74
C SER A 336 3.23 -11.13 9.09
N ASP A 337 2.98 -12.43 9.06
CA ASP A 337 2.55 -13.18 10.26
C ASP A 337 3.56 -13.10 11.42
N SER A 338 4.85 -13.01 11.12
CA SER A 338 5.92 -12.88 12.13
C SER A 338 5.85 -11.59 12.94
N ARG A 339 5.22 -10.53 12.41
CA ARG A 339 5.18 -9.18 13.01
C ARG A 339 3.87 -8.82 13.67
N LYS A 340 2.80 -9.58 13.41
CA LYS A 340 1.46 -9.38 14.01
C LYS A 340 1.50 -9.32 15.54
N LYS A 341 2.29 -10.20 16.19
CA LYS A 341 2.48 -10.21 17.65
C LYS A 341 3.10 -8.91 18.17
N GLN A 342 4.10 -8.37 17.46
CA GLN A 342 4.78 -7.14 17.86
C GLN A 342 3.87 -5.93 17.72
N PHE A 343 3.10 -5.85 16.63
CA PHE A 343 2.09 -4.81 16.43
C PHE A 343 1.02 -4.87 17.52
N ALA A 344 0.42 -6.05 17.73
CA ALA A 344 -0.61 -6.27 18.76
C ALA A 344 -0.13 -5.78 20.14
N ARG A 345 1.10 -6.15 20.52
CA ARG A 345 1.71 -5.75 21.79
C ARG A 345 1.89 -4.25 21.96
N LYS A 346 2.24 -3.52 20.89
CA LYS A 346 2.49 -2.08 20.95
C LYS A 346 1.19 -1.26 20.88
N VAL A 347 0.19 -1.73 20.13
CA VAL A 347 -1.00 -0.94 19.78
C VAL A 347 -2.18 -1.24 20.72
N LEU A 348 -2.54 -2.52 20.88
CA LEU A 348 -3.80 -2.89 21.53
C LEU A 348 -3.91 -2.41 22.98
N PRO A 349 -2.91 -2.58 23.86
CA PRO A 349 -3.02 -2.12 25.24
C PRO A 349 -3.33 -0.63 25.36
N ARG A 350 -2.77 0.19 24.45
CA ARG A 350 -2.97 1.65 24.46
C ARG A 350 -4.37 2.03 24.00
N LEU A 351 -4.87 1.40 22.93
CA LEU A 351 -6.21 1.67 22.43
C LEU A 351 -7.29 1.19 23.40
N ILE A 352 -7.14 -0.01 23.95
CA ILE A 352 -8.06 -0.57 24.96
C ILE A 352 -8.12 0.34 26.18
N SER A 353 -6.96 0.67 26.76
CA SER A 353 -6.89 1.58 27.91
C SER A 353 -7.52 2.94 27.63
N PHE A 354 -7.39 3.46 26.41
CA PHE A 354 -8.00 4.74 26.04
C PHE A 354 -9.53 4.63 25.92
N VAL A 355 -10.05 3.60 25.27
CA VAL A 355 -11.49 3.40 25.05
C VAL A 355 -12.25 3.19 26.37
N GLU A 356 -11.62 2.58 27.38
CA GLU A 356 -12.21 2.37 28.70
C GLU A 356 -12.40 3.67 29.51
N VAL A 357 -11.76 4.78 29.11
CA VAL A 357 -11.90 6.07 29.79
C VAL A 357 -13.19 6.77 29.34
N THR A 358 -14.15 6.91 30.26
CA THR A 358 -15.50 7.45 30.01
C THR A 358 -15.52 8.90 29.49
N SER A 359 -14.46 9.68 29.73
CA SER A 359 -14.36 11.08 29.31
C SER A 359 -13.80 11.28 27.89
N THR A 360 -13.68 10.21 27.10
CA THR A 360 -13.15 10.28 25.73
C THR A 360 -14.18 10.82 24.74
N PRO A 361 -13.77 11.65 23.76
CA PRO A 361 -14.64 12.06 22.66
C PRO A 361 -15.17 10.83 21.90
N VAL A 362 -16.48 10.82 21.62
CA VAL A 362 -17.17 9.68 21.01
C VAL A 362 -16.56 9.30 19.65
N ASP A 363 -16.18 10.28 18.84
CA ASP A 363 -15.64 10.03 17.51
C ASP A 363 -14.25 9.37 17.54
N ILE A 364 -13.37 9.84 18.44
CA ILE A 364 -12.03 9.25 18.63
C ILE A 364 -12.17 7.85 19.23
N ARG A 365 -13.08 7.66 20.19
CA ARG A 365 -13.37 6.36 20.78
C ARG A 365 -13.86 5.37 19.72
N THR A 366 -14.77 5.80 18.84
CA THR A 366 -15.29 5.01 17.72
C THR A 366 -14.19 4.61 16.74
N ALA A 367 -13.28 5.54 16.42
CA ALA A 367 -12.13 5.27 15.56
C ALA A 367 -11.17 4.22 16.18
N CYS A 368 -10.87 4.35 17.47
CA CYS A 368 -10.06 3.38 18.22
C CYS A 368 -10.71 1.98 18.23
N ILE A 369 -12.03 1.92 18.46
CA ILE A 369 -12.79 0.66 18.42
C ILE A 369 -12.69 0.03 17.02
N ALA A 370 -12.85 0.80 15.95
CA ALA A 370 -12.73 0.30 14.59
C ALA A 370 -11.33 -0.32 14.31
N VAL A 371 -10.26 0.30 14.81
CA VAL A 371 -8.89 -0.26 14.72
C VAL A 371 -8.78 -1.57 15.50
N ILE A 372 -9.32 -1.64 16.72
CA ILE A 372 -9.31 -2.87 17.54
C ILE A 372 -10.02 -4.00 16.78
N PHE A 373 -11.16 -3.73 16.13
CA PHE A 373 -11.87 -4.73 15.34
C PHE A 373 -11.10 -5.17 14.10
N SER A 374 -10.51 -4.24 13.36
CA SER A 374 -9.64 -4.58 12.24
C SER A 374 -8.48 -5.47 12.71
N ALA A 375 -7.90 -5.17 13.88
CA ALA A 375 -6.85 -5.97 14.46
C ALA A 375 -7.33 -7.39 14.82
N VAL A 376 -8.55 -7.55 15.36
CA VAL A 376 -9.15 -8.88 15.61
C VAL A 376 -9.15 -9.73 14.35
N TYR A 377 -9.58 -9.16 13.22
CA TYR A 377 -9.68 -9.87 11.95
C TYR A 377 -8.31 -10.19 11.34
N HIS A 378 -7.40 -9.22 11.26
CA HIS A 378 -6.14 -9.39 10.51
C HIS A 378 -4.98 -9.97 11.34
N LEU A 379 -4.97 -9.78 12.67
CA LEU A 379 -3.85 -10.21 13.52
C LEU A 379 -3.97 -11.67 14.01
N LYS A 380 -5.13 -12.32 13.82
CA LYS A 380 -5.38 -13.74 14.12
C LYS A 380 -4.92 -14.12 15.55
N SER A 381 -4.09 -15.15 15.70
CA SER A 381 -3.63 -15.67 17.00
C SER A 381 -2.80 -14.68 17.81
N ALA A 382 -2.30 -13.58 17.22
CA ALA A 382 -1.61 -12.53 17.95
C ALA A 382 -2.52 -11.76 18.93
N ILE A 383 -3.84 -11.86 18.77
CA ILE A 383 -4.84 -11.20 19.62
C ILE A 383 -5.12 -11.96 20.92
N LEU A 384 -4.78 -13.26 20.99
CA LEU A 384 -5.13 -14.13 22.12
C LEU A 384 -4.81 -13.54 23.51
N PRO A 385 -3.66 -12.87 23.74
CA PRO A 385 -3.35 -12.27 25.03
C PRO A 385 -4.30 -11.13 25.46
N TYR A 386 -5.05 -10.55 24.52
CA TYR A 386 -5.88 -9.37 24.70
C TYR A 386 -7.39 -9.67 24.52
N SER A 387 -7.75 -10.93 24.29
CA SER A 387 -9.11 -11.33 23.89
C SER A 387 -10.18 -10.93 24.91
N LYS A 388 -9.89 -11.10 26.21
CA LYS A 388 -10.78 -10.73 27.30
C LYS A 388 -11.08 -9.23 27.31
N ASP A 389 -10.04 -8.42 27.17
CA ASP A 389 -10.16 -6.97 27.23
C ASP A 389 -10.88 -6.43 25.97
N VAL A 390 -10.56 -6.98 24.79
CA VAL A 390 -11.27 -6.67 23.54
C VAL A 390 -12.76 -7.03 23.63
N PHE A 391 -13.08 -8.19 24.22
CA PHE A 391 -14.46 -8.60 24.44
C PHE A 391 -15.20 -7.66 25.40
N SER A 392 -14.54 -7.24 26.48
CA SER A 392 -15.11 -6.26 27.42
C SER A 392 -15.38 -4.90 26.77
N VAL A 393 -14.41 -4.39 26.00
CA VAL A 393 -14.58 -3.15 25.23
C VAL A 393 -15.77 -3.24 24.29
N SER A 394 -15.92 -4.39 23.62
CA SER A 394 -17.01 -4.62 22.68
C SER A 394 -18.38 -4.68 23.37
N LEU A 395 -18.46 -5.36 24.51
CA LEU A 395 -19.69 -5.45 25.30
C LEU A 395 -20.11 -4.09 25.87
N ASN A 396 -19.15 -3.27 26.29
CA ASN A 396 -19.42 -1.95 26.86
C ASN A 396 -19.92 -0.98 25.79
N ALA A 397 -19.32 -1.00 24.62
CA ALA A 397 -19.76 -0.19 23.49
C ALA A 397 -21.17 -0.57 23.00
N LEU A 398 -21.51 -1.87 22.96
CA LEU A 398 -22.86 -2.36 22.68
C LEU A 398 -23.92 -1.87 23.68
N LYS A 399 -23.57 -1.78 24.97
CA LYS A 399 -24.49 -1.30 26.02
C LYS A 399 -24.79 0.19 25.91
N ASN A 400 -23.90 0.98 25.32
CA ASN A 400 -23.97 2.43 25.36
C ASN A 400 -24.82 3.06 24.24
N GLY A 401 -25.32 2.29 23.27
CA GLY A 401 -26.40 2.67 22.32
C GLY A 401 -26.12 3.82 21.33
N GLN A 402 -25.25 4.77 21.67
CA GLN A 402 -24.88 5.90 20.81
C GLN A 402 -23.86 5.54 19.73
N GLU A 403 -23.33 4.31 19.77
CA GLU A 403 -22.35 3.79 18.81
C GLU A 403 -23.00 2.78 17.83
N GLN A 404 -24.31 2.50 18.00
CA GLN A 404 -25.04 1.33 17.50
C GLN A 404 -25.10 1.21 15.96
N ASP A 405 -25.09 2.33 15.23
CA ASP A 405 -25.13 2.33 13.75
C ASP A 405 -23.80 1.87 13.12
N VAL A 406 -22.67 2.13 13.78
CA VAL A 406 -21.34 1.62 13.38
C VAL A 406 -21.24 0.13 13.72
N TRP A 407 -21.86 -0.27 14.83
CA TRP A 407 -21.95 -1.66 15.30
C TRP A 407 -22.73 -2.57 14.34
N GLU A 408 -23.88 -2.15 13.80
CA GLU A 408 -24.67 -3.00 12.89
C GLU A 408 -23.91 -3.36 11.60
N ARG A 409 -23.12 -2.42 11.06
CA ARG A 409 -22.29 -2.65 9.86
C ARG A 409 -21.08 -3.53 10.12
N GLN A 410 -20.41 -3.38 11.27
CA GLN A 410 -19.20 -4.16 11.61
C GLN A 410 -19.52 -5.54 12.17
N ILE A 411 -20.62 -5.70 12.92
CA ILE A 411 -21.11 -7.00 13.40
C ILE A 411 -21.62 -7.85 12.24
N SER A 412 -22.29 -7.26 11.24
CA SER A 412 -22.74 -8.02 10.06
C SER A 412 -21.56 -8.70 9.34
N VAL A 413 -20.37 -8.09 9.33
CA VAL A 413 -19.13 -8.67 8.78
C VAL A 413 -18.54 -9.75 9.71
N LEU A 414 -18.60 -9.55 11.03
CA LEU A 414 -18.07 -10.51 12.02
C LEU A 414 -18.94 -11.76 12.22
N ILE A 415 -20.25 -11.66 11.99
CA ILE A 415 -21.20 -12.79 12.06
C ILE A 415 -21.17 -13.62 10.76
N TYR A 416 -20.88 -13.00 9.61
CA TYR A 416 -20.82 -13.69 8.30
C TYR A 416 -19.60 -14.61 8.12
N GLU A 417 -18.52 -14.42 8.90
CA GLU A 417 -17.21 -15.09 8.69
C GLU A 417 -16.81 -16.06 9.84
N ASP A 418 -17.74 -16.70 10.54
CA ASP A 418 -17.46 -17.78 11.53
C ASP A 418 -16.59 -17.42 12.77
N TRP A 419 -16.41 -16.13 13.11
CA TRP A 419 -15.59 -15.72 14.26
C TRP A 419 -16.33 -15.61 15.59
N PHE A 420 -17.64 -15.33 15.58
CA PHE A 420 -18.43 -15.27 16.81
C PHE A 420 -18.34 -16.58 17.62
N PRO A 421 -18.43 -17.78 16.99
CA PRO A 421 -18.19 -19.04 17.67
C PRO A 421 -16.75 -19.17 18.21
N THR A 422 -15.74 -18.69 17.49
CA THR A 422 -14.32 -18.81 17.86
C THR A 422 -13.97 -17.94 19.07
N ILE A 423 -14.41 -16.68 19.10
CA ILE A 423 -14.22 -15.79 20.26
C ILE A 423 -15.04 -16.31 21.46
N LEU A 424 -16.28 -16.77 21.23
CA LEU A 424 -17.11 -17.37 22.27
C LEU A 424 -16.49 -18.66 22.83
N LEU A 425 -15.94 -19.54 21.98
CA LEU A 425 -15.20 -20.74 22.39
C LEU A 425 -13.92 -20.41 23.17
N ILE A 426 -13.21 -19.35 22.81
CA ILE A 426 -11.99 -18.92 23.51
C ILE A 426 -12.34 -18.31 24.88
N VAL A 427 -13.40 -17.49 24.96
CA VAL A 427 -13.85 -16.87 26.22
C VAL A 427 -14.46 -17.92 27.15
N VAL A 428 -15.33 -18.81 26.64
CA VAL A 428 -15.94 -19.91 27.41
C VAL A 428 -14.93 -21.02 27.76
N GLY A 429 -13.95 -21.25 26.88
CA GLY A 429 -12.86 -22.21 27.10
C GLY A 429 -11.86 -21.77 28.18
N GLN A 430 -11.70 -20.46 28.43
CA GLN A 430 -10.90 -19.97 29.55
C GLN A 430 -11.66 -20.01 30.89
N GLU A 431 -12.96 -19.72 30.91
CA GLU A 431 -13.76 -19.79 32.15
C GLU A 431 -13.92 -21.22 32.69
N SER A 432 -13.94 -22.22 31.79
CA SER A 432 -14.06 -23.64 32.17
C SER A 432 -12.81 -24.22 32.86
N SER A 433 -11.67 -23.50 32.85
CA SER A 433 -10.45 -23.92 33.55
C SER A 433 -10.30 -23.32 34.97
N THR A 434 -11.19 -22.41 35.40
CA THR A 434 -10.97 -21.69 36.68
C THR A 434 -12.15 -21.56 37.63
N ILE A 435 -13.36 -22.05 37.33
CA ILE A 435 -14.48 -21.92 38.27
C ILE A 435 -15.23 -23.24 38.42
N GLY A 436 -14.96 -23.93 39.53
CA GLY A 436 -15.82 -24.99 40.04
C GLY A 436 -17.22 -24.45 40.34
N SER A 437 -18.19 -25.01 39.62
CA SER A 437 -19.55 -25.31 40.08
C SER A 437 -20.27 -24.26 40.93
N LYS A 438 -20.75 -23.16 40.34
CA LYS A 438 -22.02 -22.51 40.76
C LYS A 438 -22.76 -21.89 39.58
N SER A 439 -23.92 -22.47 39.26
CA SER A 439 -24.85 -21.99 38.23
C SER A 439 -25.43 -20.62 38.59
N ILE A 440 -25.29 -19.64 37.69
CA ILE A 440 -26.01 -18.36 37.76
C ILE A 440 -27.25 -18.46 36.86
N THR A 441 -28.43 -18.50 37.47
CA THR A 441 -29.72 -18.42 36.76
C THR A 441 -30.06 -16.95 36.49
N ILE A 442 -29.97 -16.51 35.22
CA ILE A 442 -30.45 -15.18 34.81
C ILE A 442 -31.93 -15.32 34.41
N ARG A 443 -32.82 -14.76 35.24
CA ARG A 443 -34.25 -14.61 34.95
C ARG A 443 -34.43 -13.49 33.91
N SER A 444 -34.81 -13.84 32.67
CA SER A 444 -35.15 -12.87 31.63
C SER A 444 -36.57 -12.32 31.82
N ARG A 445 -36.71 -10.98 31.78
CA ARG A 445 -37.97 -10.32 31.45
C ARG A 445 -37.92 -9.96 29.97
N LYS A 446 -38.78 -10.61 29.18
CA LYS A 446 -38.88 -10.51 27.72
C LYS A 446 -39.67 -9.27 27.25
N PRO A 447 -39.29 -8.62 26.14
CA PRO A 447 -40.22 -7.97 25.21
C PRO A 447 -40.57 -8.94 24.06
N LYS A 448 -41.85 -9.36 24.00
CA LYS A 448 -42.37 -10.50 23.21
C LYS A 448 -42.45 -10.31 21.68
N MET A 449 -42.09 -9.16 21.12
CA MET A 449 -42.42 -8.83 19.72
C MET A 449 -41.24 -8.86 18.74
N VAL A 450 -40.00 -8.74 19.23
CA VAL A 450 -38.78 -8.81 18.40
C VAL A 450 -38.30 -10.26 18.25
N GLN A 451 -38.62 -11.11 19.23
CA GLN A 451 -38.23 -12.51 19.27
C GLN A 451 -38.91 -13.36 18.19
N THR A 452 -40.19 -13.14 17.88
CA THR A 452 -40.92 -13.87 16.83
C THR A 452 -40.34 -13.62 15.43
N ARG A 453 -39.88 -12.40 15.15
CA ARG A 453 -39.31 -12.05 13.84
C ARG A 453 -37.89 -12.57 13.64
N ILE A 454 -37.15 -12.77 14.73
CA ILE A 454 -35.82 -13.39 14.72
C ILE A 454 -35.96 -14.91 14.65
N GLU A 455 -36.92 -15.51 15.37
CA GLU A 455 -37.22 -16.95 15.32
C GLU A 455 -37.71 -17.37 13.92
N GLU A 456 -38.60 -16.62 13.27
CA GLU A 456 -39.03 -16.87 11.88
C GLU A 456 -37.87 -16.78 10.87
N ARG A 457 -36.91 -15.85 11.10
CA ARG A 457 -35.73 -15.73 10.24
C ARG A 457 -34.70 -16.82 10.48
N LEU A 458 -34.54 -17.28 11.72
CA LEU A 458 -33.69 -18.43 12.03
C LEU A 458 -34.22 -19.71 11.40
N GLU A 459 -35.55 -19.91 11.39
CA GLU A 459 -36.18 -21.09 10.79
C GLU A 459 -36.06 -21.11 9.26
N LEU A 460 -36.12 -19.95 8.60
CA LEU A 460 -35.83 -19.81 7.16
C LEU A 460 -34.36 -20.09 6.83
N ILE A 461 -33.44 -19.67 7.69
CA ILE A 461 -31.99 -19.91 7.54
C ILE A 461 -31.67 -21.40 7.72
N ASP A 462 -32.28 -22.08 8.69
CA ASP A 462 -32.11 -23.53 8.88
C ASP A 462 -32.59 -24.34 7.67
N GLN A 463 -33.66 -23.89 6.99
CA GLN A 463 -34.14 -24.49 5.75
C GLN A 463 -33.16 -24.27 4.58
N GLU A 464 -32.57 -23.08 4.44
CA GLU A 464 -31.54 -22.81 3.42
C GLU A 464 -30.26 -23.62 3.68
N ILE A 465 -29.82 -23.77 4.94
CA ILE A 465 -28.67 -24.59 5.30
C ILE A 465 -28.92 -26.07 4.98
N ALA A 466 -30.13 -26.58 5.24
CA ALA A 466 -30.50 -27.94 4.86
C ALA A 466 -30.48 -28.13 3.32
N GLY A 467 -30.92 -27.12 2.56
CA GLY A 467 -30.83 -27.10 1.10
C GLY A 467 -29.39 -27.10 0.58
N MET A 468 -28.54 -26.23 1.13
CA MET A 468 -27.13 -26.14 0.75
C MET A 468 -26.36 -27.42 1.10
N LYS A 469 -26.61 -28.05 2.25
CA LYS A 469 -26.01 -29.35 2.61
C LYS A 469 -26.40 -30.45 1.61
N LYS A 470 -27.63 -30.41 1.10
CA LYS A 470 -28.09 -31.36 0.07
C LYS A 470 -27.37 -31.14 -1.26
N GLU A 471 -27.13 -29.91 -1.67
CA GLU A 471 -26.35 -29.63 -2.89
C GLU A 471 -24.85 -29.96 -2.73
N LEU A 472 -24.25 -29.67 -1.58
CA LEU A 472 -22.86 -30.05 -1.24
C LEU A 472 -22.67 -31.57 -1.22
N SER A 473 -23.67 -32.34 -0.82
CA SER A 473 -23.60 -33.80 -0.88
C SER A 473 -23.45 -34.34 -2.31
N LYS A 474 -23.96 -33.62 -3.33
CA LYS A 474 -23.79 -33.98 -4.75
C LYS A 474 -22.39 -33.67 -5.27
N MET A 475 -21.68 -32.74 -4.63
CA MET A 475 -20.32 -32.36 -4.99
C MET A 475 -19.30 -33.47 -4.67
N SER A 476 -19.54 -34.25 -3.60
CA SER A 476 -18.74 -35.44 -3.27
C SER A 476 -18.82 -36.54 -4.35
N VAL A 477 -19.96 -36.65 -5.05
CA VAL A 477 -20.16 -37.59 -6.17
C VAL A 477 -19.43 -37.10 -7.44
N ILE A 478 -19.27 -35.79 -7.60
CA ILE A 478 -18.51 -35.21 -8.71
C ILE A 478 -17.00 -35.40 -8.47
N GLU A 479 -16.52 -35.25 -7.24
CA GLU A 479 -15.13 -35.55 -6.88
C GLU A 479 -14.76 -37.02 -7.08
N SER A 480 -15.65 -37.97 -6.73
CA SER A 480 -15.39 -39.39 -6.98
C SER A 480 -15.29 -39.68 -8.48
N ASN A 481 -16.16 -39.09 -9.29
CA ASN A 481 -16.16 -39.27 -10.74
C ASN A 481 -14.92 -38.63 -11.40
N LEU A 482 -14.46 -37.47 -10.92
CA LEU A 482 -13.23 -36.82 -11.41
C LEU A 482 -11.97 -37.60 -11.03
N SER A 483 -11.94 -38.20 -9.83
CA SER A 483 -10.88 -39.10 -9.40
C SER A 483 -10.80 -40.35 -10.29
N ASP A 484 -11.93 -40.92 -10.67
CA ASP A 484 -11.95 -42.10 -11.55
C ASP A 484 -11.56 -41.76 -13.00
N ILE A 485 -11.90 -40.56 -13.49
CA ILE A 485 -11.41 -40.06 -14.79
C ILE A 485 -9.90 -39.83 -14.76
N ALA A 486 -9.36 -39.27 -13.67
CA ALA A 486 -7.92 -39.05 -13.52
C ALA A 486 -7.13 -40.38 -13.53
N LYS A 487 -7.62 -41.41 -12.86
CA LYS A 487 -7.00 -42.75 -12.86
C LYS A 487 -7.01 -43.43 -14.22
N ASN A 488 -8.06 -43.21 -15.02
CA ASN A 488 -8.13 -43.76 -16.37
C ASN A 488 -7.19 -43.06 -17.36
N LEU A 489 -6.83 -41.80 -17.10
CA LEU A 489 -5.85 -41.05 -17.92
C LEU A 489 -4.39 -41.42 -17.62
N GLU A 490 -4.09 -41.95 -16.42
CA GLU A 490 -2.74 -42.45 -16.08
C GLU A 490 -2.44 -43.85 -16.64
N LEU A 491 -3.48 -44.58 -17.09
CA LEU A 491 -3.34 -45.92 -17.66
C LEU A 491 -3.29 -45.95 -19.21
N MET A 492 -3.43 -44.79 -19.85
CA MET A 492 -3.21 -44.57 -21.29
C MET A 492 -1.83 -43.99 -21.53
#